data_AF-A0A2S0L4M3-F1
#
_entry.id   AF-A0A2S0L4M3-F1
#
_cell.length_a   1.000
_cell.length_b   1.000
_cell.length_c   1.000
_cell.angle_alpha   90.00
_cell.angle_beta   90.00
_cell.angle_gamma   90.00
#
_symmetry.space_group_name_H-M   'P 1'
#
loop_
_entity.id
_entity.type
_entity.pdbx_description
1 polymer ?
#
loop_
_entity_poly.entity_id
_entity_poly.type
_entity_poly.pdbx_seq_one_letter_code
_entity_poly.pdbx_strand_id
1 'polypeptide(L)'
;MGIREQIINTAIRYNGMPFQGGSHKTLIDEFNKHKPDGWAMTYTANFCATCASAIAYLCGVGDVYPCSANVGTIVAKAKNMGIWVENDAYVPTAGDWIIYAWNDSGLGDNTTGASHVGIVVSADSRYINVFEFNIHNNHSTGYRKIATNGRFIRGFVVPKFQSYGWIQDNHGWWYKNKDGTYPKNSWQKIDGEWYYFNSGGYAVTGWNEIDGKWYYFNSYCKMVTGWQNINGKWFYLASDGSLYINGLQEINGKNYYFDKDGVMCTGWVKVNDDWQYFNADGSRVDKGIVKGDNIYIIKDGKLVVDDTVTVEANKNGEVSVV
;
A
#
# COMPACT_ATOMS: atom_id res chain seq x y z
N MET A 1 -0.57 13.26 3.36
CA MET A 1 -1.49 13.91 4.31
C MET A 1 -1.68 12.96 5.48
N GLY A 2 -1.56 13.43 6.72
CA GLY A 2 -1.78 12.54 7.87
C GLY A 2 -3.24 12.09 7.94
N ILE A 3 -3.51 10.89 8.45
CA ILE A 3 -4.88 10.33 8.44
C ILE A 3 -5.90 11.20 9.18
N ARG A 4 -5.49 11.86 10.28
CA ARG A 4 -6.31 12.83 11.03
C ARG A 4 -6.70 14.04 10.18
N GLU A 5 -5.74 14.57 9.43
CA GLU A 5 -5.96 15.68 8.50
C GLU A 5 -6.86 15.26 7.34
N GLN A 6 -6.71 14.03 6.83
CA GLN A 6 -7.60 13.48 5.82
C GLN A 6 -9.05 13.38 6.29
N ILE A 7 -9.29 12.91 7.53
CA ILE A 7 -10.62 12.83 8.13
C ILE A 7 -11.29 14.20 8.15
N ILE A 8 -10.56 15.21 8.65
CA ILE A 8 -11.07 16.59 8.73
C ILE A 8 -11.35 17.13 7.33
N ASN A 9 -10.37 17.05 6.42
CA ASN A 9 -10.49 17.56 5.06
C ASN A 9 -11.60 16.87 4.27
N THR A 10 -11.89 15.59 4.54
CA THR A 10 -13.00 14.86 3.92
C THR A 10 -14.33 15.31 4.49
N ALA A 11 -14.44 15.47 5.82
CA ALA A 11 -15.66 15.92 6.49
C ALA A 11 -16.05 17.34 6.04
N ILE A 12 -15.13 18.29 6.06
CA ILE A 12 -15.43 19.71 5.79
C ILE A 12 -15.80 19.99 4.33
N ARG A 13 -15.52 19.09 3.39
CA ARG A 13 -16.05 19.18 2.00
C ARG A 13 -17.57 19.23 1.98
N TYR A 14 -18.21 18.70 3.01
CA TYR A 14 -19.65 18.71 3.15
C TYR A 14 -20.16 19.94 3.88
N ASN A 15 -19.34 20.93 4.24
CA ASN A 15 -19.76 22.11 5.00
C ASN A 15 -20.85 22.94 4.29
N GLY A 16 -21.85 23.37 5.06
CA GLY A 16 -22.94 24.21 4.58
C GLY A 16 -23.92 23.50 3.64
N MET A 17 -23.86 22.17 3.56
CA MET A 17 -24.77 21.41 2.71
C MET A 17 -26.13 21.22 3.41
N PRO A 18 -27.24 21.67 2.80
CA PRO A 18 -28.57 21.45 3.34
C PRO A 18 -29.02 20.02 3.07
N PHE A 19 -29.63 19.36 4.06
CA PHE A 19 -30.12 18.00 3.90
C PHE A 19 -31.26 17.89 2.87
N GLN A 20 -32.05 18.95 2.68
CA GLN A 20 -33.08 19.00 1.64
C GLN A 20 -32.52 18.85 0.21
N GLY A 21 -31.24 19.14 -0.02
CA GLY A 21 -30.57 19.03 -1.32
C GLY A 21 -30.02 17.64 -1.68
N GLY A 22 -30.15 16.64 -0.80
CA GLY A 22 -29.79 15.25 -1.10
C GLY A 22 -28.29 14.89 -0.98
N SER A 23 -27.41 15.81 -0.59
CA SER A 23 -25.97 15.56 -0.42
C SER A 23 -25.65 14.44 0.57
N HIS A 24 -26.43 14.34 1.65
CA HIS A 24 -26.34 13.26 2.65
C HIS A 24 -26.59 11.88 2.08
N LYS A 25 -27.31 11.78 0.96
CA LYS A 25 -27.51 10.50 0.28
C LYS A 25 -26.18 9.92 -0.14
N THR A 26 -25.22 10.73 -0.61
CA THR A 26 -23.88 10.24 -0.98
C THR A 26 -23.13 9.62 0.21
N LEU A 27 -23.25 10.21 1.41
CA LEU A 27 -22.66 9.65 2.63
C LEU A 27 -23.41 8.39 3.10
N ILE A 28 -24.73 8.36 2.98
CA ILE A 28 -25.54 7.18 3.31
C ILE A 28 -25.24 6.03 2.34
N ASP A 29 -25.11 6.32 1.05
CA ASP A 29 -24.75 5.35 0.02
C ASP A 29 -23.37 4.77 0.30
N GLU A 30 -22.41 5.61 0.70
CA GLU A 30 -21.09 5.14 1.14
C GLU A 30 -21.20 4.22 2.35
N PHE A 31 -21.89 4.63 3.42
CA PHE A 31 -22.14 3.77 4.59
C PHE A 31 -22.80 2.42 4.20
N ASN A 32 -23.77 2.45 3.29
CA ASN A 32 -24.53 1.29 2.85
C ASN A 32 -23.72 0.30 2.01
N LYS A 33 -22.56 0.68 1.45
CA LYS A 33 -21.63 -0.27 0.83
C LYS A 33 -21.04 -1.24 1.86
N HIS A 34 -20.85 -0.78 3.10
CA HIS A 34 -20.16 -1.53 4.16
C HIS A 34 -21.11 -2.23 5.14
N LYS A 35 -22.31 -1.69 5.37
CA LYS A 35 -23.36 -2.27 6.24
C LYS A 35 -22.84 -2.72 7.62
N PRO A 36 -22.16 -1.86 8.40
CA PRO A 36 -21.51 -2.25 9.67
C PRO A 36 -22.46 -2.76 10.76
N ASP A 37 -23.76 -2.51 10.61
CA ASP A 37 -24.79 -3.00 11.54
C ASP A 37 -25.57 -4.20 10.99
N GLY A 38 -25.16 -4.74 9.84
CA GLY A 38 -25.82 -5.87 9.16
C GLY A 38 -27.00 -5.46 8.27
N TRP A 39 -27.29 -4.17 8.15
CA TRP A 39 -28.40 -3.64 7.36
C TRP A 39 -28.05 -2.29 6.72
N ALA A 40 -28.85 -1.86 5.74
CA ALA A 40 -28.67 -0.60 5.03
C ALA A 40 -29.61 0.48 5.57
N MET A 41 -29.08 1.69 5.79
CA MET A 41 -29.83 2.87 6.18
C MET A 41 -30.73 3.37 5.05
N THR A 42 -31.96 3.75 5.42
CA THR A 42 -32.84 4.51 4.54
C THR A 42 -32.58 6.01 4.68
N TYR A 43 -33.06 6.83 3.74
CA TYR A 43 -32.87 8.28 3.76
C TYR A 43 -33.77 9.01 4.81
N THR A 44 -34.00 8.41 5.98
CA THR A 44 -34.86 8.94 7.05
C THR A 44 -34.05 9.40 8.28
N ALA A 45 -34.64 10.27 9.10
CA ALA A 45 -33.93 11.11 10.08
C ALA A 45 -33.18 10.33 11.19
N ASN A 46 -31.85 10.31 11.11
CA ASN A 46 -30.85 10.32 12.20
C ASN A 46 -29.47 10.02 11.62
N PHE A 47 -28.90 11.00 10.92
CA PHE A 47 -27.77 10.75 10.02
C PHE A 47 -26.40 10.94 10.64
N CYS A 48 -26.28 11.57 11.82
CA CYS A 48 -24.97 11.97 12.33
C CYS A 48 -24.00 10.79 12.49
N ALA A 49 -24.47 9.68 13.05
CA ALA A 49 -23.71 8.44 13.19
C ALA A 49 -23.36 7.81 11.84
N THR A 50 -24.34 7.75 10.93
CA THR A 50 -24.17 7.24 9.57
C THR A 50 -23.14 8.06 8.79
N CYS A 51 -23.25 9.39 8.81
CA CYS A 51 -22.33 10.30 8.14
C CYS A 51 -20.93 10.25 8.76
N ALA A 52 -20.82 10.24 10.09
CA ALA A 52 -19.54 10.07 10.79
C ALA A 52 -18.84 8.76 10.39
N SER A 53 -19.60 7.66 10.31
CA SER A 53 -19.12 6.36 9.86
C SER A 53 -18.74 6.37 8.37
N ALA A 54 -19.52 7.05 7.52
CA ALA A 54 -19.21 7.21 6.11
C ALA A 54 -17.89 7.96 5.89
N ILE A 55 -17.62 9.03 6.66
CA ILE A 55 -16.32 9.71 6.63
C ILE A 55 -15.19 8.75 7.01
N ALA A 56 -15.38 7.91 8.03
CA ALA A 56 -14.39 6.91 8.40
C ALA A 56 -14.09 5.93 7.24
N TYR A 57 -15.12 5.46 6.53
CA TYR A 57 -14.94 4.61 5.35
C TYR A 57 -14.25 5.32 4.19
N LEU A 58 -14.65 6.56 3.86
CA LEU A 58 -14.00 7.36 2.81
C LEU A 58 -12.51 7.61 3.08
N CYS A 59 -12.12 7.60 4.36
CA CYS A 59 -10.73 7.79 4.77
C CYS A 59 -9.97 6.46 4.96
N GLY A 60 -10.60 5.30 4.69
CA GLY A 60 -9.98 4.00 4.89
C GLY A 60 -9.74 3.62 6.36
N VAL A 61 -10.48 4.23 7.29
CA VAL A 61 -10.35 3.99 8.75
C VAL A 61 -11.59 3.33 9.35
N GLY A 62 -12.42 2.70 8.50
CA GLY A 62 -13.66 2.03 8.91
C GLY A 62 -13.45 0.90 9.94
N ASP A 63 -12.27 0.26 9.94
CA ASP A 63 -11.93 -0.83 10.85
C ASP A 63 -11.39 -0.35 12.21
N VAL A 64 -10.91 0.90 12.30
CA VAL A 64 -10.36 1.49 13.53
C VAL A 64 -11.28 2.51 14.17
N TYR A 65 -12.33 2.94 13.46
CA TYR A 65 -13.45 3.69 14.01
C TYR A 65 -14.67 2.77 14.21
N PRO A 66 -15.40 2.87 15.35
CA PRO A 66 -16.57 2.02 15.66
C PRO A 66 -17.80 2.37 14.80
N CYS A 67 -17.75 2.09 13.50
CA CYS A 67 -18.81 2.44 12.54
C CYS A 67 -20.18 1.86 12.95
N SER A 68 -21.20 2.70 12.91
CA SER A 68 -22.61 2.35 13.11
C SER A 68 -23.51 3.52 12.73
N ALA A 69 -24.78 3.24 12.40
CA ALA A 69 -25.83 4.24 12.27
C ALA A 69 -26.43 4.68 13.62
N ASN A 70 -26.02 4.06 14.74
CA ASN A 70 -26.52 4.37 16.07
C ASN A 70 -25.40 4.89 16.99
N VAL A 71 -25.56 6.10 17.54
CA VAL A 71 -24.56 6.74 18.41
C VAL A 71 -24.28 5.92 19.69
N GLY A 72 -25.31 5.32 20.29
CA GLY A 72 -25.13 4.43 21.45
C GLY A 72 -24.31 3.18 21.10
N THR A 73 -24.53 2.60 19.92
CA THR A 73 -23.72 1.48 19.40
C THR A 73 -22.28 1.91 19.15
N ILE A 74 -22.04 3.11 18.59
CA ILE A 74 -20.69 3.68 18.44
C ILE A 74 -19.98 3.72 19.79
N VAL A 75 -20.64 4.24 20.85
CA VAL A 75 -20.07 4.30 22.21
C VAL A 75 -19.76 2.90 22.76
N ALA A 76 -20.69 1.95 22.63
CA ALA A 76 -20.48 0.59 23.12
C ALA A 76 -19.30 -0.11 22.41
N LYS A 77 -19.22 0.01 21.08
CA LYS A 77 -18.09 -0.50 20.29
C LYS A 77 -16.78 0.20 20.68
N ALA A 78 -16.78 1.53 20.86
CA ALA A 78 -15.59 2.29 21.29
C ALA A 78 -15.04 1.82 22.64
N LYS A 79 -15.93 1.52 23.59
CA LYS A 79 -15.58 0.95 24.90
C LYS A 79 -14.90 -0.41 24.74
N ASN A 80 -15.48 -1.32 23.95
CA ASN A 80 -14.91 -2.64 23.68
C ASN A 80 -13.55 -2.57 22.97
N MET A 81 -13.35 -1.57 22.10
CA MET A 81 -12.10 -1.31 21.40
C MET A 81 -11.03 -0.62 22.28
N GLY A 82 -11.37 -0.19 23.50
CA GLY A 82 -10.44 0.51 24.40
C GLY A 82 -10.00 1.88 23.86
N ILE A 83 -10.91 2.57 23.15
CA ILE A 83 -10.69 3.89 22.51
C ILE A 83 -11.78 4.90 22.91
N TRP A 84 -12.48 4.63 24.01
CA TRP A 84 -13.48 5.53 24.58
C TRP A 84 -12.89 6.34 25.73
N VAL A 85 -13.14 7.66 25.72
CA VAL A 85 -12.79 8.56 26.81
C VAL A 85 -14.08 9.16 27.37
N GLU A 86 -14.47 8.71 28.56
CA GLU A 86 -15.58 9.24 29.36
C GLU A 86 -15.06 10.37 30.25
N ASN A 87 -14.64 11.48 29.65
CA ASN A 87 -14.09 12.62 30.37
C ASN A 87 -14.37 13.91 29.59
N ASP A 88 -15.22 14.81 30.07
CA ASP A 88 -15.58 16.04 29.35
C ASP A 88 -14.48 17.13 29.39
N ALA A 89 -13.56 17.05 30.36
CA ALA A 89 -12.36 17.88 30.46
C ALA A 89 -11.20 17.42 29.55
N TYR A 90 -11.32 16.25 28.91
CA TYR A 90 -10.33 15.80 27.94
C TYR A 90 -10.24 16.76 26.75
N VAL A 91 -9.02 17.15 26.38
CA VAL A 91 -8.76 17.95 25.17
C VAL A 91 -8.50 16.97 24.02
N PRO A 92 -9.47 16.76 23.10
CA PRO A 92 -9.30 15.82 22.00
C PRO A 92 -8.30 16.31 20.97
N THR A 93 -7.79 15.38 20.17
CA THR A 93 -6.97 15.73 19.00
C THR A 93 -7.86 15.91 17.78
N ALA A 94 -7.48 16.80 16.88
CA ALA A 94 -8.13 16.95 15.59
C ALA A 94 -8.24 15.59 14.86
N GLY A 95 -9.40 15.27 14.30
CA GLY A 95 -9.73 13.97 13.72
C GLY A 95 -10.25 12.91 14.70
N ASP A 96 -10.37 13.22 16.00
CA ASP A 96 -11.19 12.41 16.92
C ASP A 96 -12.69 12.70 16.71
N TRP A 97 -13.56 11.86 17.28
CA TRP A 97 -15.00 12.11 17.29
C TRP A 97 -15.46 12.47 18.69
N ILE A 98 -16.31 13.49 18.77
CA ILE A 98 -16.98 13.89 19.99
C ILE A 98 -18.40 13.34 19.98
N ILE A 99 -18.81 12.75 21.11
CA ILE A 99 -20.17 12.26 21.32
C ILE A 99 -20.88 13.23 22.24
N TYR A 100 -22.12 13.56 21.86
CA TYR A 100 -22.96 14.45 22.64
C TYR A 100 -24.04 13.72 23.43
N ALA A 101 -24.46 14.33 24.53
CA ALA A 101 -25.70 14.01 25.23
C ALA A 101 -26.51 15.30 25.41
N TRP A 102 -27.64 15.45 24.70
CA TRP A 102 -28.38 16.73 24.70
C TRP A 102 -29.01 17.08 26.05
N ASN A 103 -29.24 16.07 26.88
CA ASN A 103 -29.80 16.25 28.23
C ASN A 103 -28.72 16.65 29.26
N ASP A 104 -27.48 16.86 28.83
CA ASP A 104 -26.43 17.37 29.69
C ASP A 104 -26.72 18.81 30.15
N SER A 105 -26.70 18.99 31.46
CA SER A 105 -27.07 20.25 32.09
C SER A 105 -25.89 21.01 32.71
N GLY A 106 -24.66 20.47 32.73
CA GLY A 106 -23.60 21.05 33.55
C GLY A 106 -22.15 20.85 33.10
N LEU A 107 -21.25 21.16 34.03
CA LEU A 107 -19.81 20.90 33.98
C LEU A 107 -19.55 19.52 34.61
N GLY A 108 -18.69 18.71 34.00
CA GLY A 108 -18.28 17.40 34.51
C GLY A 108 -18.93 16.24 33.76
N ASP A 109 -18.33 15.06 33.92
CA ASP A 109 -18.66 13.85 33.17
C ASP A 109 -20.15 13.50 33.17
N ASN A 110 -20.73 13.48 31.98
CA ASN A 110 -22.09 13.01 31.77
C ASN A 110 -22.10 11.53 31.36
N THR A 111 -22.91 10.71 32.05
CA THR A 111 -23.05 9.28 31.73
C THR A 111 -24.36 8.91 31.01
N THR A 112 -25.24 9.88 30.76
CA THR A 112 -26.57 9.73 30.12
C THR A 112 -26.48 9.27 28.65
N GLY A 113 -27.65 9.12 28.00
CA GLY A 113 -27.74 8.58 26.65
C GLY A 113 -27.00 9.41 25.59
N ALA A 114 -26.25 8.71 24.72
CA ALA A 114 -25.56 9.30 23.58
C ALA A 114 -26.57 9.71 22.49
N SER A 115 -26.53 10.97 22.08
CA SER A 115 -27.56 11.61 21.26
C SER A 115 -27.07 12.09 19.90
N HIS A 116 -25.80 12.45 19.78
CA HIS A 116 -25.23 12.98 18.53
C HIS A 116 -23.73 12.71 18.46
N VAL A 117 -23.15 12.85 17.26
CA VAL A 117 -21.71 12.72 17.03
C VAL A 117 -21.24 13.77 16.03
N GLY A 118 -20.07 14.36 16.32
CA GLY A 118 -19.35 15.25 15.43
C GLY A 118 -17.87 14.88 15.32
N ILE A 119 -17.17 15.51 14.37
CA ILE A 119 -15.73 15.32 14.15
C ILE A 119 -14.99 16.54 14.70
N VAL A 120 -13.99 16.31 15.54
CA VAL A 120 -13.14 17.37 16.09
C VAL A 120 -12.25 17.92 14.97
N VAL A 121 -12.38 19.22 14.69
CA VAL A 121 -11.58 19.94 13.69
C VAL A 121 -10.34 20.55 14.33
N SER A 122 -10.48 21.08 15.55
CA SER A 122 -9.38 21.57 16.38
C SER A 122 -9.86 21.65 17.83
N ALA A 123 -8.92 21.62 18.77
CA ALA A 123 -9.22 21.83 20.19
C ALA A 123 -8.04 22.47 20.91
N ASP A 124 -8.33 23.23 21.95
CA ASP A 124 -7.40 23.70 22.95
C ASP A 124 -7.99 23.51 24.35
N SER A 125 -7.29 23.97 25.40
CA SER A 125 -7.74 23.86 26.80
C SER A 125 -9.05 24.58 27.15
N ARG A 126 -9.62 25.38 26.23
CA ARG A 126 -10.83 26.20 26.44
C ARG A 126 -11.95 25.81 25.51
N TYR A 127 -11.63 25.46 24.26
CA TYR A 127 -12.63 25.24 23.23
C TYR A 127 -12.32 24.03 22.34
N ILE A 128 -13.40 23.40 21.88
CA ILE A 128 -13.38 22.36 20.86
C ILE A 128 -14.20 22.88 19.68
N ASN A 129 -13.59 22.93 18.50
CA ASN A 129 -14.26 23.23 17.24
C ASN A 129 -14.62 21.90 16.57
N VAL A 130 -15.90 21.73 16.28
CA VAL A 130 -16.48 20.46 15.82
C VAL A 130 -17.17 20.69 14.49
N PHE A 131 -16.92 19.80 13.54
CA PHE A 131 -17.76 19.66 12.36
C PHE A 131 -18.92 18.71 12.68
N GLU A 132 -20.14 19.24 12.59
CA GLU A 132 -21.36 18.49 12.84
C GLU A 132 -22.06 18.19 11.53
N PHE A 133 -22.60 16.97 11.47
CA PHE A 133 -23.41 16.58 10.34
C PHE A 133 -24.83 17.13 10.45
N ASN A 134 -25.31 17.55 11.63
CA ASN A 134 -26.66 18.11 11.80
C ASN A 134 -26.65 19.30 12.76
N ILE A 135 -26.41 20.49 12.22
CA ILE A 135 -26.44 21.76 12.94
C ILE A 135 -27.79 22.47 12.72
N HIS A 136 -28.47 22.82 13.82
CA HIS A 136 -29.75 23.56 13.88
C HIS A 136 -30.98 22.90 13.21
N ASN A 137 -32.18 23.44 13.50
CA ASN A 137 -33.51 22.98 13.04
C ASN A 137 -33.68 22.95 11.50
N ASN A 138 -32.67 23.37 10.73
CA ASN A 138 -32.67 23.37 9.27
C ASN A 138 -32.01 22.16 8.65
N HIS A 139 -31.53 21.20 9.47
CA HIS A 139 -30.98 19.96 8.95
C HIS A 139 -29.84 20.28 7.95
N SER A 140 -28.75 20.90 8.40
CA SER A 140 -27.56 21.15 7.57
C SER A 140 -26.29 20.69 8.27
N THR A 141 -25.20 20.51 7.52
CA THR A 141 -23.87 20.34 8.10
C THR A 141 -23.26 21.70 8.48
N GLY A 142 -22.37 21.74 9.47
CA GLY A 142 -21.66 22.98 9.80
C GLY A 142 -20.79 22.88 11.03
N TYR A 143 -20.27 24.03 11.47
CA TYR A 143 -19.33 24.10 12.59
C TYR A 143 -20.03 24.48 13.89
N ARG A 144 -19.72 23.76 14.97
CA ARG A 144 -20.05 24.13 16.34
C ARG A 144 -18.78 24.39 17.13
N LYS A 145 -18.78 25.44 17.95
CA LYS A 145 -17.76 25.69 18.96
C LYS A 145 -18.35 25.39 20.33
N ILE A 146 -17.70 24.52 21.10
CA ILE A 146 -18.12 24.17 22.46
C ILE A 146 -16.99 24.45 23.44
N ALA A 147 -17.33 24.73 24.70
CA ALA A 147 -16.34 24.82 25.77
C ALA A 147 -15.87 23.42 26.16
N THR A 148 -14.56 23.24 26.37
CA THR A 148 -14.03 22.06 27.06
C THR A 148 -14.59 21.98 28.47
N ASN A 149 -14.82 20.76 28.99
CA ASN A 149 -15.48 20.53 30.28
C ASN A 149 -16.86 21.21 30.36
N GLY A 150 -17.50 21.41 29.20
CA GLY A 150 -18.74 22.15 29.05
C GLY A 150 -19.91 21.23 28.77
N ARG A 151 -21.10 21.83 28.70
CA ARG A 151 -22.35 21.10 28.47
C ARG A 151 -22.35 20.34 27.15
N PHE A 152 -23.11 19.26 27.16
CA PHE A 152 -23.45 18.38 26.04
C PHE A 152 -22.38 17.36 25.71
N ILE A 153 -21.27 17.29 26.44
CA ILE A 153 -20.19 16.35 26.14
C ILE A 153 -20.48 15.03 26.85
N ARG A 154 -20.71 13.98 26.07
CA ARG A 154 -20.82 12.61 26.59
C ARG A 154 -19.44 11.94 26.72
N GLY A 155 -18.51 12.32 25.84
CA GLY A 155 -17.17 11.76 25.78
C GLY A 155 -16.66 11.72 24.35
N PHE A 156 -15.53 11.03 24.16
CA PHE A 156 -14.80 11.03 22.90
C PHE A 156 -14.49 9.62 22.44
N VAL A 157 -14.60 9.41 21.12
CA VAL A 157 -14.00 8.27 20.45
C VAL A 157 -12.64 8.73 19.93
N VAL A 158 -11.58 8.09 20.42
CA VAL A 158 -10.18 8.44 20.15
C VAL A 158 -9.49 7.29 19.40
N PRO A 159 -9.77 7.09 18.10
CA PRO A 159 -9.17 5.97 17.35
C PRO A 159 -7.65 5.98 17.44
N LYS A 160 -7.10 4.82 17.74
CA LYS A 160 -5.66 4.57 17.67
C LYS A 160 -5.29 4.33 16.22
N PHE A 161 -5.21 5.42 15.45
CA PHE A 161 -4.70 5.32 14.09
C PHE A 161 -3.29 4.73 14.13
N GLN A 162 -3.06 3.74 13.28
CA GLN A 162 -1.78 3.07 13.19
C GLN A 162 -0.67 4.11 13.02
N SER A 163 0.16 4.26 14.06
CA SER A 163 1.19 5.29 14.16
C SER A 163 2.58 4.79 13.77
N TYR A 164 2.68 3.51 13.42
CA TYR A 164 3.87 2.75 13.01
C TYR A 164 3.47 1.65 12.02
N GLY A 165 4.39 1.14 11.21
CA GLY A 165 4.15 0.22 10.11
C GLY A 165 4.18 0.93 8.76
N TRP A 166 3.58 0.30 7.75
CA TRP A 166 3.42 0.89 6.42
C TRP A 166 2.42 2.03 6.43
N ILE A 167 2.82 3.19 5.93
CA ILE A 167 2.01 4.40 5.82
C ILE A 167 2.13 4.91 4.38
N GLN A 168 1.01 5.29 3.77
CA GLN A 168 0.99 5.88 2.44
C GLN A 168 0.61 7.36 2.52
N ASP A 169 1.33 8.19 1.77
CA ASP A 169 0.94 9.57 1.51
C ASP A 169 1.03 9.90 0.00
N ASN A 170 0.98 11.19 -0.34
CA ASN A 170 0.97 11.65 -1.73
C ASN A 170 2.30 11.40 -2.47
N HIS A 171 3.39 11.10 -1.75
CA HIS A 171 4.71 10.80 -2.33
C HIS A 171 4.95 9.31 -2.49
N GLY A 172 4.29 8.48 -1.67
CA GLY A 172 4.38 7.03 -1.75
C GLY A 172 4.25 6.32 -0.41
N TRP A 173 4.74 5.09 -0.36
CA TRP A 173 4.78 4.27 0.85
C TRP A 173 6.05 4.57 1.65
N TRP A 174 5.92 4.74 2.96
CA TRP A 174 7.04 4.78 3.90
C TRP A 174 6.75 3.86 5.09
N TYR A 175 7.77 3.53 5.87
CA TYR A 175 7.63 2.65 7.02
C TYR A 175 8.06 3.35 8.30
N LYS A 176 7.16 3.42 9.28
CA LYS A 176 7.48 4.00 10.59
C LYS A 176 7.70 2.90 11.61
N ASN A 177 8.88 2.85 12.23
CA ASN A 177 9.17 1.91 13.31
C ASN A 177 8.33 2.25 14.55
N LYS A 178 8.18 1.27 15.46
CA LYS A 178 7.42 1.44 16.72
C LYS A 178 7.99 2.54 17.62
N ASP A 179 9.30 2.77 17.55
CA ASP A 179 10.00 3.85 18.27
C ASP A 179 9.84 5.23 17.60
N GLY A 180 9.11 5.30 16.48
CA GLY A 180 8.87 6.51 15.71
C GLY A 180 9.92 6.83 14.65
N THR A 181 11.04 6.10 14.60
CA THR A 181 12.06 6.24 13.56
C THR A 181 11.57 5.68 12.21
N TYR A 182 12.30 5.94 11.13
CA TYR A 182 11.98 5.39 9.80
C TYR A 182 13.26 5.27 8.94
N PRO A 183 13.35 4.25 8.06
CA PRO A 183 14.51 4.02 7.21
C PRO A 183 14.66 5.11 6.13
N LYS A 184 15.90 5.44 5.78
CA LYS A 184 16.28 6.38 4.71
C LYS A 184 17.61 5.98 4.10
N ASN A 185 17.70 6.00 2.77
CA ASN A 185 18.89 5.53 2.03
C ASN A 185 19.38 4.17 2.55
N SER A 186 18.44 3.26 2.81
CA SER A 186 18.76 2.03 3.54
C SER A 186 17.85 0.89 3.15
N TRP A 187 18.43 -0.30 3.15
CA TRP A 187 17.70 -1.56 3.12
C TRP A 187 17.00 -1.82 4.45
N GLN A 188 15.80 -2.38 4.39
CA GLN A 188 15.07 -2.83 5.57
C GLN A 188 14.34 -4.13 5.24
N LYS A 189 14.49 -5.12 6.12
CA LYS A 189 13.72 -6.37 6.07
C LYS A 189 12.46 -6.20 6.93
N ILE A 190 11.30 -6.41 6.33
CA ILE A 190 9.99 -6.25 6.97
C ILE A 190 9.16 -7.49 6.61
N ASP A 191 8.70 -8.22 7.63
CA ASP A 191 7.88 -9.43 7.48
C ASP A 191 8.49 -10.48 6.52
N GLY A 192 9.82 -10.63 6.56
CA GLY A 192 10.55 -11.60 5.74
C GLY A 192 11.00 -11.09 4.37
N GLU A 193 10.52 -9.93 3.95
CA GLU A 193 10.74 -9.36 2.61
C GLU A 193 11.70 -8.17 2.67
N TRP A 194 12.46 -7.94 1.60
CA TRP A 194 13.40 -6.82 1.51
C TRP A 194 12.80 -5.63 0.77
N TYR A 195 13.05 -4.45 1.30
CA TYR A 195 12.65 -3.15 0.75
C TYR A 195 13.85 -2.21 0.80
N TYR A 196 13.87 -1.24 -0.12
CA TYR A 196 14.83 -0.15 -0.07
C TYR A 196 14.09 1.18 0.02
N PHE A 197 14.55 2.05 0.93
CA PHE A 197 13.96 3.35 1.16
C PHE A 197 14.90 4.44 0.63
N ASN A 198 14.35 5.34 -0.19
CA ASN A 198 15.10 6.45 -0.76
C ASN A 198 15.47 7.51 0.29
N SER A 199 16.07 8.62 -0.15
CA SER A 199 16.49 9.73 0.73
C SER A 199 15.35 10.42 1.47
N GLY A 200 14.13 10.37 0.92
CA GLY A 200 12.91 10.85 1.56
C GLY A 200 12.36 9.89 2.61
N GLY A 201 12.82 8.63 2.61
CA GLY A 201 12.28 7.56 3.45
C GLY A 201 11.08 6.85 2.83
N TYR A 202 10.91 6.95 1.51
CA TYR A 202 9.86 6.25 0.78
C TYR A 202 10.42 4.98 0.13
N ALA A 203 9.65 3.89 0.19
CA ALA A 203 9.99 2.63 -0.43
C ALA A 203 9.96 2.77 -1.96
N VAL A 204 10.97 2.20 -2.62
CA VAL A 204 11.13 2.30 -4.07
C VAL A 204 10.39 1.18 -4.81
N THR A 205 10.05 1.44 -6.08
CA THR A 205 9.51 0.47 -7.03
C THR A 205 10.31 0.49 -8.33
N GLY A 206 10.23 -0.57 -9.12
CA GLY A 206 10.92 -0.68 -10.41
C GLY A 206 12.43 -0.85 -10.28
N TRP A 207 13.15 -0.53 -11.35
CA TRP A 207 14.61 -0.59 -11.41
C TRP A 207 15.25 0.50 -10.56
N ASN A 208 16.16 0.12 -9.67
CA ASN A 208 16.94 1.06 -8.86
C ASN A 208 18.39 0.60 -8.78
N GLU A 209 19.32 1.53 -8.99
CA GLU A 209 20.75 1.33 -8.76
C GLU A 209 21.08 1.71 -7.31
N ILE A 210 21.62 0.76 -6.57
CA ILE A 210 21.96 0.90 -5.14
C ILE A 210 23.37 0.36 -4.98
N ASP A 211 24.28 1.20 -4.49
CA ASP A 211 25.70 0.86 -4.28
C ASP A 211 26.38 0.23 -5.53
N GLY A 212 26.05 0.74 -6.71
CA GLY A 212 26.62 0.28 -8.00
C GLY A 212 26.05 -1.04 -8.53
N LYS A 213 24.97 -1.55 -7.94
CA LYS A 213 24.25 -2.75 -8.39
C LYS A 213 22.79 -2.41 -8.72
N TRP A 214 22.25 -3.01 -9.76
CA TRP A 214 20.85 -2.86 -10.12
C TRP A 214 19.97 -3.88 -9.39
N TYR A 215 18.83 -3.41 -8.90
CA TYR A 215 17.79 -4.19 -8.22
C TYR A 215 16.44 -3.90 -8.85
N TYR A 216 15.50 -4.85 -8.75
CA TYR A 216 14.12 -4.62 -9.16
C TYR A 216 13.16 -4.79 -7.98
N PHE A 217 12.27 -3.82 -7.82
CA PHE A 217 11.22 -3.83 -6.81
C PHE A 217 9.86 -3.92 -7.48
N ASN A 218 9.01 -4.85 -7.06
CA ASN A 218 7.69 -5.02 -7.66
C ASN A 218 6.72 -3.88 -7.26
N SER A 219 5.47 -3.95 -7.74
CA SER A 219 4.43 -2.95 -7.44
C SER A 219 4.06 -2.84 -5.95
N TYR A 220 4.44 -3.83 -5.14
CA TYR A 220 4.29 -3.84 -3.69
C TYR A 220 5.57 -3.39 -2.95
N CYS A 221 6.50 -2.77 -3.67
CA CYS A 221 7.81 -2.30 -3.19
C CYS A 221 8.77 -3.41 -2.73
N LYS A 222 8.45 -4.68 -2.95
CA LYS A 222 9.31 -5.81 -2.53
C LYS A 222 10.42 -6.02 -3.54
N MET A 223 11.66 -6.16 -3.06
CA MET A 223 12.78 -6.61 -3.87
C MET A 223 12.50 -8.02 -4.40
N VAL A 224 12.68 -8.25 -5.70
CA VAL A 224 12.48 -9.56 -6.30
C VAL A 224 13.83 -10.24 -6.59
N THR A 225 13.80 -11.57 -6.66
CA THR A 225 14.91 -12.43 -7.03
C THR A 225 14.50 -13.41 -8.13
N GLY A 226 15.46 -14.10 -8.72
CA GLY A 226 15.27 -15.10 -9.77
C GLY A 226 14.92 -14.51 -11.14
N TRP A 227 14.32 -15.34 -11.99
CA TRP A 227 13.89 -14.98 -13.34
C TRP A 227 12.72 -13.99 -13.32
N GLN A 228 12.86 -12.89 -14.05
CA GLN A 228 11.83 -11.86 -14.18
C GLN A 228 11.60 -11.53 -15.65
N ASN A 229 10.34 -11.60 -16.09
CA ASN A 229 9.93 -11.09 -17.40
C ASN A 229 9.37 -9.68 -17.21
N ILE A 230 10.12 -8.68 -17.67
CA ILE A 230 9.77 -7.26 -17.52
C ILE A 230 9.71 -6.68 -18.92
N ASN A 231 8.51 -6.26 -19.35
CA ASN A 231 8.24 -5.70 -20.68
C ASN A 231 8.71 -6.60 -21.83
N GLY A 232 8.51 -7.92 -21.72
CA GLY A 232 8.87 -8.90 -22.75
C GLY A 232 10.36 -9.26 -22.81
N LYS A 233 11.16 -8.75 -21.88
CA LYS A 233 12.59 -9.07 -21.73
C LYS A 233 12.82 -9.89 -20.48
N TRP A 234 13.72 -10.86 -20.56
CA TRP A 234 14.08 -11.71 -19.43
C TRP A 234 15.33 -11.18 -18.72
N PHE A 235 15.25 -11.13 -17.40
CA PHE A 235 16.32 -10.72 -16.49
C PHE A 235 16.49 -11.80 -15.41
N TYR A 236 17.66 -11.86 -14.80
CA TYR A 236 17.88 -12.69 -13.62
C TYR A 236 18.44 -11.85 -12.47
N LEU A 237 17.70 -11.80 -11.38
CA LEU A 237 18.11 -11.16 -10.13
C LEU A 237 18.68 -12.24 -9.21
N ALA A 238 19.91 -12.07 -8.77
CA ALA A 238 20.61 -13.02 -7.91
C ALA A 238 19.90 -13.18 -6.55
N SER A 239 20.40 -14.10 -5.72
CA SER A 239 19.85 -14.33 -4.37
C SER A 239 19.99 -13.11 -3.44
N ASP A 240 21.00 -12.27 -3.66
CA ASP A 240 21.16 -10.98 -2.98
C ASP A 240 20.28 -9.87 -3.59
N GLY A 241 19.53 -10.18 -4.66
CA GLY A 241 18.67 -9.25 -5.39
C GLY A 241 19.35 -8.49 -6.53
N SER A 242 20.67 -8.61 -6.69
CA SER A 242 21.40 -7.86 -7.71
C SER A 242 21.21 -8.44 -9.11
N LEU A 243 21.14 -7.58 -10.12
CA LEU A 243 20.97 -7.97 -11.51
C LEU A 243 22.25 -8.56 -12.09
N TYR A 244 22.14 -9.71 -12.76
CA TYR A 244 23.20 -10.22 -13.62
C TYR A 244 23.28 -9.41 -14.91
N ILE A 245 24.49 -8.91 -15.21
CA ILE A 245 24.80 -8.10 -16.39
C ILE A 245 26.10 -8.56 -17.03
N ASN A 246 26.24 -8.31 -18.32
CA ASN A 246 27.48 -8.38 -19.10
C ASN A 246 28.30 -9.67 -18.88
N GLY A 247 27.70 -10.83 -19.10
CA GLY A 247 28.45 -12.07 -18.97
C GLY A 247 27.65 -13.36 -18.98
N LEU A 248 28.42 -14.44 -19.03
CA LEU A 248 27.93 -15.81 -18.89
C LEU A 248 27.65 -16.12 -17.42
N GLN A 249 26.50 -16.70 -17.13
CA GLN A 249 26.06 -17.07 -15.78
C GLN A 249 25.49 -18.48 -15.79
N GLU A 250 25.90 -19.30 -14.84
CA GLU A 250 25.30 -20.62 -14.63
C GLU A 250 24.10 -20.49 -13.68
N ILE A 251 22.93 -20.91 -14.14
CA ILE A 251 21.67 -20.89 -13.38
C ILE A 251 21.05 -22.28 -13.50
N ASN A 252 20.96 -22.99 -12.37
CA ASN A 252 20.41 -24.36 -12.29
C ASN A 252 21.06 -25.33 -13.30
N GLY A 253 22.39 -25.28 -13.45
CA GLY A 253 23.16 -26.18 -14.33
C GLY A 253 23.06 -25.86 -15.83
N LYS A 254 22.49 -24.70 -16.21
CA LYS A 254 22.47 -24.19 -17.58
C LYS A 254 23.20 -22.87 -17.65
N ASN A 255 23.91 -22.63 -18.75
CA ASN A 255 24.59 -21.36 -18.99
C ASN A 255 23.70 -20.39 -19.75
N TYR A 256 23.67 -19.13 -19.32
CA TYR A 256 22.93 -18.02 -19.92
C TYR A 256 23.87 -16.85 -20.12
N TYR A 257 23.62 -16.01 -21.12
CA TYR A 257 24.37 -14.76 -21.30
C TYR A 257 23.44 -13.57 -21.12
N PHE A 258 23.88 -12.59 -20.33
CA PHE A 258 23.18 -11.33 -20.12
C PHE A 258 23.98 -10.19 -20.74
N ASP A 259 23.30 -9.30 -21.47
CA ASP A 259 23.93 -8.13 -22.07
C ASP A 259 24.25 -7.04 -21.02
N LYS A 260 24.78 -5.90 -21.49
CA LYS A 260 25.14 -4.76 -20.63
C LYS A 260 23.97 -4.16 -19.85
N ASP A 261 22.74 -4.38 -20.30
CA ASP A 261 21.51 -3.89 -19.67
C ASP A 261 20.84 -5.01 -18.84
N GLY A 262 21.50 -6.18 -18.72
CA GLY A 262 21.02 -7.35 -17.99
C GLY A 262 19.94 -8.15 -18.71
N VAL A 263 19.73 -7.91 -20.00
CA VAL A 263 18.76 -8.66 -20.79
C VAL A 263 19.38 -10.00 -21.20
N MET A 264 18.66 -11.09 -20.92
CA MET A 264 19.03 -12.43 -21.34
C MET A 264 19.08 -12.49 -22.87
N CYS A 265 20.23 -12.88 -23.41
CA CYS A 265 20.43 -13.05 -24.84
C CYS A 265 19.90 -14.40 -25.35
N THR A 266 19.48 -14.40 -26.61
CA THR A 266 19.13 -15.59 -27.39
C THR A 266 19.81 -15.50 -28.76
N GLY A 267 20.03 -16.63 -29.42
CA GLY A 267 20.72 -16.68 -30.71
C GLY A 267 22.24 -16.58 -30.57
N TRP A 268 22.89 -16.04 -31.60
CA TRP A 268 24.34 -15.91 -31.66
C TRP A 268 24.86 -14.74 -30.83
N VAL A 269 25.82 -15.02 -29.95
CA VAL A 269 26.52 -14.03 -29.13
C VAL A 269 28.02 -14.27 -29.22
N LYS A 270 28.80 -13.21 -29.43
CA LYS A 270 30.27 -13.28 -29.42
C LYS A 270 30.77 -13.08 -27.98
N VAL A 271 31.42 -14.09 -27.41
CA VAL A 271 31.93 -14.09 -26.03
C VAL A 271 33.42 -14.38 -26.07
N ASN A 272 34.26 -13.41 -25.67
CA ASN A 272 35.73 -13.53 -25.70
C ASN A 272 36.26 -14.04 -27.06
N ASP A 273 35.81 -13.40 -28.14
CA ASP A 273 36.10 -13.73 -29.54
C ASP A 273 35.53 -15.03 -30.10
N ASP A 274 34.92 -15.88 -29.27
CA ASP A 274 34.23 -17.09 -29.72
C ASP A 274 32.73 -16.84 -29.90
N TRP A 275 32.16 -17.36 -31.00
CA TRP A 275 30.71 -17.37 -31.18
C TRP A 275 30.07 -18.50 -30.37
N GLN A 276 29.09 -18.15 -29.55
CA GLN A 276 28.26 -19.10 -28.79
C GLN A 276 26.80 -18.93 -29.20
N TYR A 277 26.03 -20.01 -29.13
CA TYR A 277 24.62 -19.99 -29.48
C TYR A 277 23.74 -20.27 -28.26
N PHE A 278 22.72 -19.43 -28.08
CA PHE A 278 21.74 -19.53 -26.99
C PHE A 278 20.36 -19.85 -27.58
N ASN A 279 19.70 -20.86 -27.03
CA ASN A 279 18.37 -21.28 -27.44
C ASN A 279 17.31 -20.19 -27.17
N ALA A 280 16.09 -20.41 -27.66
CA ALA A 280 14.97 -19.50 -27.38
C ALA A 280 14.62 -19.42 -25.88
N ASP A 281 14.92 -20.47 -25.10
CA ASP A 281 14.81 -20.45 -23.63
C ASP A 281 16.01 -19.77 -22.94
N GLY A 282 16.95 -19.24 -23.71
CA GLY A 282 18.18 -18.59 -23.26
C GLY A 282 19.32 -19.51 -22.89
N SER A 283 19.12 -20.83 -22.89
CA SER A 283 20.18 -21.76 -22.51
C SER A 283 21.25 -21.90 -23.61
N ARG A 284 22.53 -21.91 -23.22
CA ARG A 284 23.64 -22.11 -24.15
C ARG A 284 23.63 -23.54 -24.70
N VAL A 285 23.88 -23.67 -26.00
CA VAL A 285 24.19 -24.95 -26.63
C VAL A 285 25.67 -25.27 -26.36
N ASP A 286 25.95 -26.34 -25.61
CA ASP A 286 27.33 -26.75 -25.32
C ASP A 286 27.91 -27.71 -26.36
N LYS A 287 27.06 -28.47 -27.05
CA LYS A 287 27.47 -29.37 -28.15
C LYS A 287 26.31 -29.64 -29.08
N GLY A 288 26.60 -29.83 -30.37
CA GLY A 288 25.61 -30.27 -31.36
C GLY A 288 25.58 -29.39 -32.60
N ILE A 289 24.41 -29.30 -33.24
CA ILE A 289 24.21 -28.62 -34.52
C ILE A 289 23.14 -27.54 -34.36
N VAL A 290 23.44 -26.32 -34.79
CA VAL A 290 22.50 -25.20 -34.93
C VAL A 290 22.18 -25.02 -36.42
N LYS A 291 20.89 -24.92 -36.77
CA LYS A 291 20.44 -24.81 -38.16
C LYS A 291 19.73 -23.47 -38.39
N GLY A 292 20.05 -22.82 -39.50
CA GLY A 292 19.34 -21.67 -40.06
C GLY A 292 19.47 -21.72 -41.59
N ASP A 293 19.85 -20.61 -42.22
CA ASP A 293 20.24 -20.62 -43.64
C ASP A 293 21.51 -21.46 -43.90
N ASN A 294 22.33 -21.64 -42.86
CA ASN A 294 23.50 -22.53 -42.84
C ASN A 294 23.39 -23.54 -41.68
N ILE A 295 24.28 -24.55 -41.70
CA ILE A 295 24.46 -25.51 -40.61
C ILE A 295 25.73 -25.15 -39.85
N TYR A 296 25.61 -24.98 -38.54
CA TYR A 296 26.71 -24.62 -37.65
C TYR A 296 26.95 -25.74 -36.63
N ILE A 297 28.21 -26.04 -36.37
CA ILE A 297 28.61 -27.09 -35.45
C ILE A 297 29.14 -26.44 -34.17
N ILE A 298 28.63 -26.87 -33.02
CA ILE A 298 29.02 -26.39 -31.72
C ILE A 298 29.74 -27.50 -30.95
N LYS A 299 30.90 -27.17 -30.38
CA LYS A 299 31.67 -28.03 -29.48
C LYS A 299 32.17 -27.20 -28.30
N ASP A 300 32.03 -27.73 -27.09
CA ASP A 300 32.43 -27.09 -25.83
C ASP A 300 31.92 -25.64 -25.68
N GLY A 301 30.67 -25.42 -26.13
CA GLY A 301 29.98 -24.13 -26.07
C GLY A 301 30.35 -23.12 -27.15
N LYS A 302 31.19 -23.50 -28.12
CA LYS A 302 31.74 -22.59 -29.14
C LYS A 302 31.46 -23.10 -30.55
N LEU A 303 31.30 -22.16 -31.49
CA LEU A 303 31.26 -22.45 -32.92
C LEU A 303 32.61 -23.03 -33.38
N VAL A 304 32.56 -24.17 -34.06
CA VAL A 304 33.72 -24.74 -34.77
C VAL A 304 33.93 -23.96 -36.07
N VAL A 305 35.14 -23.43 -36.26
CA VAL A 305 35.53 -22.62 -37.43
C VAL A 305 36.64 -23.27 -38.26
N ASP A 306 36.95 -24.54 -37.99
CA ASP A 306 38.02 -25.28 -38.67
C ASP A 306 37.66 -25.61 -40.12
N ASP A 307 38.68 -25.65 -40.99
CA ASP A 307 38.54 -25.98 -42.41
C ASP A 307 38.17 -27.46 -42.65
N THR A 308 38.34 -28.32 -41.63
CA THR A 308 37.99 -29.74 -41.67
C THR A 308 37.34 -30.17 -40.36
N VAL A 309 36.17 -30.79 -40.44
CA VAL A 309 35.43 -31.34 -39.29
C VAL A 309 35.30 -32.86 -39.44
N THR A 310 35.63 -33.61 -38.39
CA THR A 310 35.47 -35.07 -38.37
C THR A 310 34.08 -35.43 -37.88
N VAL A 311 33.38 -36.25 -38.67
CA VAL A 311 32.02 -36.70 -38.37
C VAL A 311 32.03 -38.22 -38.32
N GLU A 312 31.57 -38.78 -37.20
CA GLU A 312 31.45 -40.22 -36.99
C GLU A 312 29.98 -40.64 -36.95
N ALA A 313 29.67 -41.79 -37.54
CA ALA A 313 28.34 -42.39 -37.47
C ALA A 313 28.41 -43.71 -36.72
N ASN A 314 27.55 -43.88 -35.71
CA ASN A 314 27.48 -45.15 -35.00
C ASN A 314 26.69 -46.20 -35.81
N LYS A 315 26.66 -47.44 -35.30
CA LYS A 315 26.00 -48.59 -35.96
C LYS A 315 24.49 -48.40 -36.16
N ASN A 316 23.88 -47.44 -35.46
CA ASN A 316 22.47 -47.08 -35.53
C ASN A 316 22.21 -45.87 -36.44
N GLY A 317 23.25 -45.31 -37.06
CA GLY A 317 23.15 -44.14 -37.93
C GLY A 317 23.10 -42.79 -37.20
N GLU A 318 23.36 -42.75 -35.89
CA GLU A 318 23.50 -41.48 -35.18
C GLU A 318 24.85 -40.85 -35.49
N VAL A 319 24.82 -39.55 -35.77
CA VAL A 319 25.97 -38.77 -36.21
C VAL A 319 26.49 -37.91 -35.06
N SER A 320 27.78 -38.03 -34.74
CA SER A 320 28.49 -37.18 -33.78
C SER A 320 29.64 -36.45 -34.45
N VAL A 321 29.88 -35.21 -34.01
CA VAL A 321 31.10 -34.48 -34.36
C VAL A 321 32.16 -34.78 -33.31
N VAL A 322 33.35 -35.17 -33.76
CA VAL A 322 34.51 -35.48 -32.91
C VAL A 322 35.51 -34.34 -32.95
#